data_AF-A0A3D0TK91-F1
#
_entry.id   AF-A0A3D0TK91-F1
#
_cell.length_a   1.000
_cell.length_b   1.000
_cell.length_c   1.000
_cell.angle_alpha   90.00
_cell.angle_beta   90.00
_cell.angle_gamma   90.00
#
_symmetry.space_group_name_H-M   'P 1'
#
loop_
_entity.id
_entity.type
_entity.pdbx_description
1 polymer ?
#
loop_
_entity_poly.entity_id
_entity_poly.type
_entity_poly.pdbx_seq_one_letter_code
_entity_poly.pdbx_strand_id
1 'polypeptide(L)'
;GRDVEGTIGGSPGINGGGAAMGRGQFLTGAPGAEGEGVTIKYGETTDDVIYEIFNRSENKVAGLFRREINNETLVGDDVDGFVHVSQNSLVFQIGPNEGQLRRISVDSINPEELSKGIENNSNFRSLAEIDVLDAEAAQDTLLLVDQAIDDVSTMRGNLGSFQRNALEANLHSLRVSKENLTASESMLADTDMAQEMSSLVKNQILLSSGTAMLAQANQVPQSVLQLLNSNG
;
A
#
# COMPACT_ATOMS: atom_id res chain seq x y z
N GLY A 1 -29.46 1.08 -7.30
CA GLY A 1 -28.34 1.78 -6.63
C GLY A 1 -28.69 1.95 -5.18
N ARG A 2 -27.78 1.61 -4.27
CA ARG A 2 -27.94 1.95 -2.85
C ARG A 2 -27.92 3.47 -2.69
N ASP A 3 -28.58 3.96 -1.65
CA ASP A 3 -28.54 5.38 -1.33
C ASP A 3 -27.08 5.77 -1.01
N VAL A 4 -26.61 6.86 -1.61
CA VAL A 4 -25.29 7.44 -1.33
C VAL A 4 -25.48 8.62 -0.39
N GLU A 5 -24.80 8.58 0.76
CA GLU A 5 -24.77 9.66 1.74
C GLU A 5 -23.50 10.46 1.53
N GLY A 6 -23.63 11.79 1.43
CA GLY A 6 -22.51 12.71 1.27
C GLY A 6 -22.88 14.12 1.71
N THR A 7 -21.91 15.03 1.66
CA THR A 7 -22.12 16.46 1.91
C THR A 7 -21.77 17.26 0.67
N ILE A 8 -22.54 18.32 0.40
CA ILE A 8 -22.20 19.31 -0.64
C ILE A 8 -21.75 20.58 0.09
N GLY A 9 -20.55 21.08 -0.22
CA GLY A 9 -19.94 22.21 0.48
C GLY A 9 -19.16 21.81 1.76
N GLY A 10 -18.28 22.70 2.22
CA GLY A 10 -17.65 22.66 3.53
C GLY A 10 -16.29 21.93 3.60
N SER A 11 -15.37 22.45 4.42
CA SER A 11 -14.04 21.87 4.64
C SER A 11 -14.15 20.42 5.19
N PRO A 12 -13.44 19.43 4.59
CA PRO A 12 -13.56 18.01 4.93
C PRO A 12 -13.32 17.67 6.41
N GLY A 13 -12.66 18.55 7.15
CA GLY A 13 -12.32 18.35 8.57
C GLY A 13 -13.39 18.78 9.56
N ILE A 14 -14.46 19.48 9.15
CA ILE A 14 -15.36 20.18 10.09
C ILE A 14 -16.84 19.86 9.93
N ASN A 15 -17.23 18.92 9.05
CA ASN A 15 -18.64 18.60 8.76
C ASN A 15 -19.51 19.86 8.51
N GLY A 16 -18.95 20.86 7.82
CA GLY A 16 -19.62 22.14 7.56
C GLY A 16 -20.53 22.14 6.33
N GLY A 17 -20.62 21.02 5.62
CA GLY A 17 -21.40 20.89 4.39
C GLY A 17 -22.88 20.65 4.63
N GLY A 18 -23.71 21.08 3.69
CA GLY A 18 -25.12 20.70 3.66
C GLY A 18 -25.25 19.19 3.44
N ALA A 19 -26.08 18.52 4.25
CA ALA A 19 -26.37 17.11 4.07
C ALA A 19 -27.01 16.89 2.70
N ALA A 20 -26.40 16.02 1.88
CA ALA A 20 -26.89 15.66 0.57
C ALA A 20 -27.31 14.19 0.57
N MET A 21 -28.48 13.94 0.01
CA MET A 21 -29.00 12.59 -0.18
C MET A 21 -28.94 12.24 -1.66
N GLY A 22 -28.51 11.03 -1.97
CA GLY A 22 -28.38 10.59 -3.35
C GLY A 22 -28.94 9.20 -3.60
N ARG A 23 -29.51 9.00 -4.78
CA ARG A 23 -29.88 7.68 -5.31
C ARG A 23 -28.89 7.31 -6.42
N GLY A 24 -28.03 6.33 -6.19
CA GLY A 24 -27.03 5.94 -7.18
C GLY A 24 -25.86 6.93 -7.27
N GLN A 25 -25.60 7.52 -8.44
CA GLN A 25 -24.47 8.43 -8.69
C GLN A 25 -24.82 9.93 -8.52
N PHE A 26 -26.07 10.26 -8.24
CA PHE A 26 -26.53 11.64 -8.10
C PHE A 26 -26.58 12.04 -6.64
N LEU A 27 -25.91 13.13 -6.27
CA LEU A 27 -26.07 13.82 -4.98
C LEU A 27 -26.82 15.11 -5.24
N THR A 28 -27.89 15.38 -4.49
CA THR A 28 -28.70 16.60 -4.67
C THR A 28 -28.74 17.40 -3.36
N GLY A 29 -28.41 18.69 -3.45
CA GLY A 29 -28.53 19.66 -2.37
C GLY A 29 -29.90 20.35 -2.35
N ALA A 30 -30.22 21.05 -1.25
CA ALA A 30 -31.44 21.83 -1.16
C ALA A 30 -31.45 22.99 -2.19
N PRO A 31 -32.62 23.37 -2.74
CA PRO A 31 -32.71 24.51 -3.66
C PRO A 31 -32.15 25.79 -3.04
N GLY A 32 -31.17 26.42 -3.70
CA GLY A 32 -30.49 27.62 -3.22
C GLY A 32 -29.26 27.39 -2.33
N ALA A 33 -28.81 26.14 -2.15
CA ALA A 33 -27.55 25.84 -1.48
C ALA A 33 -26.36 26.10 -2.42
N GLU A 34 -25.42 26.93 -1.99
CA GLU A 34 -24.12 27.10 -2.66
C GLU A 34 -23.26 25.87 -2.39
N GLY A 35 -22.85 25.18 -3.45
CA GLY A 35 -22.02 23.98 -3.35
C GLY A 35 -20.58 24.28 -3.74
N GLU A 36 -19.67 24.29 -2.76
CA GLU A 36 -18.24 24.39 -3.00
C GLU A 36 -17.57 23.02 -2.72
N GLY A 37 -17.25 22.31 -3.80
CA GLY A 37 -16.61 20.99 -3.73
C GLY A 37 -17.58 19.80 -3.70
N VAL A 38 -17.16 18.71 -4.36
CA VAL A 38 -17.91 17.45 -4.49
C VAL A 38 -17.04 16.30 -3.98
N THR A 39 -17.54 15.52 -3.02
CA THR A 39 -16.87 14.28 -2.58
C THR A 39 -17.58 13.07 -3.20
N ILE A 40 -16.93 12.39 -4.14
CA ILE A 40 -17.48 11.17 -4.77
C ILE A 40 -16.82 9.94 -4.18
N LYS A 41 -17.62 9.07 -3.57
CA LYS A 41 -17.21 7.75 -3.11
C LYS A 41 -17.69 6.70 -4.11
N TYR A 42 -16.80 6.21 -4.96
CA TYR A 42 -17.13 5.16 -5.93
C TYR A 42 -17.18 3.78 -5.28
N GLY A 43 -18.30 3.09 -5.49
CA GLY A 43 -18.49 1.68 -5.19
C GLY A 43 -19.35 1.02 -6.27
N GLU A 44 -18.70 0.21 -7.08
CA GLU A 44 -19.22 -0.85 -7.97
C GLU A 44 -19.78 -0.49 -9.36
N THR A 45 -19.58 -1.46 -10.26
CA THR A 45 -19.92 -1.55 -11.69
C THR A 45 -21.43 -1.53 -11.92
N THR A 46 -21.85 -0.94 -13.06
CA THR A 46 -23.27 -0.87 -13.44
C THR A 46 -23.71 -2.26 -13.93
N ASP A 47 -24.57 -2.94 -13.17
CA ASP A 47 -25.12 -4.22 -13.59
C ASP A 47 -26.28 -4.03 -14.58
N ASP A 48 -26.30 -4.84 -15.64
CA ASP A 48 -27.39 -4.92 -16.60
C ASP A 48 -28.69 -5.40 -15.92
N VAL A 49 -29.80 -4.69 -16.19
CA VAL A 49 -31.13 -5.12 -15.71
C VAL A 49 -31.84 -5.92 -16.81
N ILE A 50 -32.10 -7.21 -16.53
CA ILE A 50 -32.85 -8.11 -17.42
C ILE A 50 -34.32 -8.14 -16.97
N TYR A 51 -35.25 -7.80 -17.87
CA TYR A 51 -36.68 -7.94 -17.64
C TYR A 51 -37.23 -9.17 -18.38
N GLU A 52 -38.04 -9.97 -17.69
CA GLU A 52 -38.84 -11.01 -18.34
C GLU A 52 -40.10 -10.37 -18.94
N ILE A 53 -40.28 -10.48 -20.26
CA ILE A 53 -41.49 -10.01 -20.91
C ILE A 53 -42.52 -11.14 -20.86
N PHE A 54 -43.58 -10.93 -20.07
CA PHE A 54 -44.68 -11.87 -19.95
C PHE A 54 -45.76 -11.61 -21.01
N ASN A 55 -46.04 -12.59 -21.87
CA ASN A 55 -47.15 -12.49 -22.81
C ASN A 55 -48.44 -12.99 -22.15
N ARG A 56 -49.35 -12.05 -21.87
CA ARG A 56 -50.63 -12.33 -21.19
C ARG A 56 -51.59 -13.17 -22.02
N SER A 57 -51.43 -13.23 -23.34
CA SER A 57 -52.33 -13.99 -24.21
C SER A 57 -52.01 -15.49 -24.23
N GLU A 58 -50.75 -15.87 -23.97
CA GLU A 58 -50.30 -17.27 -23.99
C GLU A 58 -49.89 -17.79 -22.61
N ASN A 59 -49.97 -16.93 -21.58
CA ASN A 59 -49.56 -17.20 -20.20
C ASN A 59 -48.16 -17.83 -20.11
N LYS A 60 -47.23 -17.36 -20.95
CA LYS A 60 -45.84 -17.80 -21.04
C LYS A 60 -44.91 -16.59 -21.15
N VAL A 61 -43.69 -16.74 -20.64
CA VAL A 61 -42.61 -15.77 -20.82
C VAL A 61 -42.23 -15.77 -22.31
N ALA A 62 -42.39 -14.64 -22.97
CA ALA A 62 -42.17 -14.49 -24.41
C ALA A 62 -40.73 -14.08 -24.77
N GLY A 63 -39.93 -13.70 -23.78
CA GLY A 63 -38.51 -13.43 -23.96
C GLY A 63 -37.87 -12.67 -22.81
N LEU A 64 -36.55 -12.53 -22.90
CA LEU A 64 -35.72 -11.72 -22.01
C LEU A 64 -35.40 -10.41 -22.74
N PHE A 65 -35.73 -9.27 -22.14
CA PHE A 65 -35.27 -7.98 -22.63
C PHE A 65 -34.08 -7.53 -21.78
N ARG A 66 -32.91 -7.48 -22.40
CA ARG A 66 -31.72 -6.84 -21.82
C ARG A 66 -31.76 -5.37 -22.19
N ARG A 67 -31.89 -4.50 -21.19
CA ARG A 67 -31.67 -3.07 -21.38
C ARG A 67 -30.24 -2.75 -20.96
N GLU A 68 -29.35 -2.64 -21.92
CA GLU A 68 -28.01 -2.07 -21.71
C GLU A 68 -28.18 -0.60 -21.34
N ILE A 69 -27.76 -0.23 -20.13
CA ILE A 69 -27.78 1.17 -19.68
C ILE A 69 -26.40 1.73 -20.01
N ASN A 70 -26.30 2.43 -21.14
CA ASN A 70 -25.07 3.13 -21.51
C ASN A 70 -24.95 4.43 -20.70
N ASN A 71 -23.71 4.83 -20.39
CA ASN A 71 -23.41 6.02 -19.59
C ASN A 71 -24.07 7.30 -20.15
N GLU A 72 -24.24 7.42 -21.48
CA GLU A 72 -24.86 8.60 -22.12
C GLU A 72 -26.37 8.71 -21.91
N THR A 73 -27.09 7.61 -21.63
CA THR A 73 -28.54 7.67 -21.33
C THR A 73 -28.85 8.11 -19.90
N LEU A 74 -27.83 8.20 -19.02
CA LEU A 74 -28.00 8.58 -17.62
C LEU A 74 -27.71 10.06 -17.34
N VAL A 75 -26.99 10.73 -18.24
CA VAL A 75 -26.55 12.12 -18.07
C VAL A 75 -27.26 12.94 -19.14
N GLY A 76 -28.28 13.69 -18.76
CA GLY A 76 -29.03 14.56 -19.69
C GLY A 76 -28.13 15.60 -20.38
N ASP A 77 -28.65 16.21 -21.43
CA ASP A 77 -27.89 16.95 -22.45
C ASP A 77 -27.15 18.23 -21.97
N ASP A 78 -27.43 18.74 -20.76
CA ASP A 78 -26.70 19.89 -20.19
C ASP A 78 -25.74 19.43 -19.08
N VAL A 79 -24.48 19.25 -19.47
CA VAL A 79 -23.35 19.00 -18.59
C VAL A 79 -22.57 20.32 -18.44
N ASP A 80 -22.71 21.00 -17.31
CA ASP A 80 -21.98 22.24 -16.98
C ASP A 80 -20.47 22.02 -16.78
N GLY A 81 -20.00 20.77 -16.79
CA GLY A 81 -18.59 20.43 -16.81
C GLY A 81 -18.30 18.98 -16.45
N PHE A 82 -17.13 18.51 -16.85
CA PHE A 82 -16.62 17.19 -16.45
C PHE A 82 -15.59 17.36 -15.33
N VAL A 83 -15.76 16.61 -14.24
CA VAL A 83 -14.71 16.46 -13.22
C VAL A 83 -13.84 15.26 -13.59
N HIS A 84 -12.66 15.52 -14.13
CA HIS A 84 -11.66 14.48 -14.39
C HIS A 84 -10.88 14.18 -13.10
N VAL A 85 -11.22 13.07 -12.43
CA VAL A 85 -10.42 12.57 -11.30
C VAL A 85 -9.34 11.63 -11.84
N SER A 86 -8.13 12.16 -12.05
CA SER A 86 -6.94 11.35 -12.37
C SER A 86 -6.14 11.09 -11.10
N GLN A 87 -6.10 9.84 -10.64
CA GLN A 87 -5.17 9.44 -9.58
C GLN A 87 -3.79 9.19 -10.19
N ASN A 88 -2.94 10.23 -10.18
CA ASN A 88 -1.51 10.09 -10.50
C ASN A 88 -0.69 9.59 -9.28
N SER A 89 -1.25 8.63 -8.54
CA SER A 89 -0.59 8.09 -7.34
C SER A 89 0.52 7.12 -7.75
N LEU A 90 1.71 7.33 -7.20
CA LEU A 90 2.81 6.38 -7.28
C LEU A 90 2.54 5.20 -6.35
N VAL A 91 2.80 3.99 -6.82
CA VAL A 91 2.59 2.75 -6.08
C VAL A 91 3.95 2.17 -5.69
N PHE A 92 4.13 1.89 -4.40
CA PHE A 92 5.34 1.29 -3.86
C PHE A 92 5.03 -0.06 -3.24
N GLN A 93 5.80 -1.09 -3.62
CA GLN A 93 5.87 -2.35 -2.89
C GLN A 93 6.74 -2.13 -1.65
N ILE A 94 6.12 -2.19 -0.48
CA ILE A 94 6.77 -1.84 0.78
C ILE A 94 7.15 -3.06 1.62
N GLY A 95 6.65 -4.26 1.30
CA GLY A 95 6.90 -5.47 2.07
C GLY A 95 7.22 -6.70 1.24
N PRO A 96 7.63 -7.80 1.88
CA PRO A 96 8.08 -9.01 1.19
C PRO A 96 6.94 -9.84 0.57
N ASN A 97 5.68 -9.61 0.97
CA ASN A 97 4.54 -10.38 0.48
C ASN A 97 3.78 -9.66 -0.63
N GLU A 98 3.18 -10.44 -1.53
CA GLU A 98 2.29 -9.91 -2.57
C GLU A 98 1.16 -9.08 -1.96
N GLY A 99 0.82 -7.96 -2.62
CA GLY A 99 -0.26 -7.07 -2.20
C GLY A 99 0.11 -6.07 -1.10
N GLN A 100 1.33 -6.12 -0.55
CA GLN A 100 1.83 -5.11 0.40
C GLN A 100 2.26 -3.82 -0.31
N LEU A 101 1.26 -3.12 -0.84
CA LEU A 101 1.41 -1.90 -1.61
C LEU A 101 1.00 -0.67 -0.79
N ARG A 102 1.73 0.43 -0.98
CA ARG A 102 1.33 1.75 -0.48
C ARG A 102 1.33 2.74 -1.63
N ARG A 103 0.34 3.63 -1.62
CA ARG A 103 0.16 4.68 -2.60
C ARG A 103 0.50 6.03 -2.00
N ILE A 104 1.14 6.88 -2.79
CA ILE A 104 1.31 8.29 -2.49
C ILE A 104 1.09 9.10 -3.77
N SER A 105 0.27 10.14 -3.67
CA SER A 105 0.16 11.18 -4.69
C SER A 105 1.08 12.32 -4.32
N VAL A 106 1.66 12.95 -5.32
CA VAL A 106 2.42 14.20 -5.17
C VAL A 106 1.73 15.20 -6.07
N ASP A 107 1.26 16.29 -5.48
CA ASP A 107 0.62 17.35 -6.26
C ASP A 107 1.70 18.11 -7.06
N SER A 108 1.26 18.85 -8.07
CA SER A 108 2.16 19.63 -8.91
C SER A 108 2.76 20.78 -8.10
N ILE A 109 4.07 21.02 -8.28
CA ILE A 109 4.76 22.22 -7.75
C ILE A 109 4.93 23.30 -8.82
N ASN A 110 4.21 23.18 -9.93
CA ASN A 110 4.24 24.18 -10.98
C ASN A 110 3.64 25.50 -10.46
N PRO A 111 4.24 26.68 -10.69
CA PRO A 111 3.71 27.94 -10.17
C PRO A 111 2.25 28.23 -10.56
N GLU A 112 1.79 27.74 -11.71
CA GLU A 112 0.38 27.85 -12.12
C GLU A 112 -0.57 26.96 -11.30
N GLU A 113 -0.04 25.95 -10.61
CA GLU A 113 -0.77 25.00 -9.76
C GLU A 113 -0.70 25.34 -8.26
N LEU A 114 0.15 26.30 -7.87
CA LEU A 114 0.35 26.73 -6.49
C LEU A 114 -0.45 27.99 -6.16
N SER A 115 -0.84 28.14 -4.87
CA SER A 115 -1.53 29.32 -4.34
C SER A 115 -2.87 29.63 -5.00
N LYS A 116 -3.60 28.58 -5.39
CA LYS A 116 -4.94 28.72 -5.99
C LYS A 116 -5.99 29.07 -4.95
N GLY A 117 -6.96 29.90 -5.34
CA GLY A 117 -8.15 30.19 -4.52
C GLY A 117 -7.92 31.20 -3.40
N ILE A 118 -6.83 31.98 -3.46
CA ILE A 118 -6.57 33.08 -2.53
C ILE A 118 -7.25 34.36 -3.02
N GLU A 119 -8.16 34.91 -2.23
CA GLU A 119 -8.74 36.23 -2.48
C GLU A 119 -7.67 37.31 -2.34
N ASN A 120 -7.54 38.15 -3.37
CA ASN A 120 -6.60 39.26 -3.41
C ASN A 120 -7.16 40.38 -4.31
N ASN A 121 -6.70 41.61 -4.12
CA ASN A 121 -7.24 42.77 -4.84
C ASN A 121 -6.69 42.87 -6.27
N SER A 122 -5.50 42.32 -6.51
CA SER A 122 -4.80 42.30 -7.79
C SER A 122 -5.30 41.24 -8.77
N ASN A 123 -6.28 40.42 -8.37
CA ASN A 123 -6.87 39.31 -9.15
C ASN A 123 -5.86 38.24 -9.61
N PHE A 124 -4.78 38.03 -8.87
CA PHE A 124 -3.86 36.92 -9.12
C PHE A 124 -4.53 35.58 -8.84
N ARG A 125 -4.41 34.62 -9.76
CA ARG A 125 -5.02 33.29 -9.63
C ARG A 125 -4.06 32.21 -9.17
N SER A 126 -2.76 32.45 -9.33
CA SER A 126 -1.69 31.50 -9.01
C SER A 126 -0.36 32.22 -8.81
N LEU A 127 0.63 31.49 -8.30
CA LEU A 127 1.99 32.00 -8.10
C LEU A 127 2.66 32.46 -9.41
N ALA A 128 2.22 31.96 -10.57
CA ALA A 128 2.74 32.36 -11.88
C ALA A 128 2.38 33.80 -12.29
N GLU A 129 1.31 34.36 -11.72
CA GLU A 129 0.73 35.65 -12.14
C GLU A 129 1.20 36.83 -11.28
N ILE A 130 2.01 36.59 -10.26
CA ILE A 130 2.42 37.62 -9.31
C ILE A 130 3.18 38.77 -9.97
N ASP A 131 2.92 39.98 -9.48
CA ASP A 131 3.59 41.21 -9.90
C ASP A 131 3.86 42.09 -8.68
N VAL A 132 5.00 42.79 -8.69
CA VAL A 132 5.49 43.66 -7.61
C VAL A 132 5.72 45.10 -8.08
N LEU A 133 5.21 45.45 -9.26
CA LEU A 133 5.33 46.80 -9.82
C LEU A 133 4.49 47.86 -9.09
N ASP A 134 3.43 47.46 -8.39
CA ASP A 134 2.58 48.33 -7.57
C ASP A 134 2.64 47.92 -6.09
N ALA A 135 2.36 48.87 -5.19
CA ALA A 135 2.38 48.63 -3.75
C ALA A 135 1.30 47.64 -3.29
N GLU A 136 0.11 47.68 -3.90
CA GLU A 136 -0.98 46.73 -3.62
C GLU A 136 -0.64 45.34 -4.17
N ALA A 137 -0.16 45.28 -5.42
CA ALA A 137 0.30 44.06 -6.06
C ALA A 137 1.44 43.38 -5.28
N ALA A 138 2.37 44.14 -4.72
CA ALA A 138 3.43 43.62 -3.87
C ALA A 138 2.89 43.01 -2.56
N GLN A 139 1.86 43.61 -1.95
CA GLN A 139 1.25 43.08 -0.73
C GLN A 139 0.47 41.78 -1.01
N ASP A 140 -0.28 41.74 -2.11
CA ASP A 140 -0.99 40.54 -2.56
C ASP A 140 -0.02 39.41 -2.94
N THR A 141 1.11 39.75 -3.55
CA THR A 141 2.18 38.79 -3.87
C THR A 141 2.70 38.09 -2.61
N LEU A 142 2.84 38.80 -1.49
CA LEU A 142 3.27 38.18 -0.23
C LEU A 142 2.27 37.12 0.24
N LEU A 143 0.96 37.39 0.14
CA LEU A 143 -0.08 36.41 0.50
C LEU A 143 0.02 35.15 -0.34
N LEU A 144 0.20 35.29 -1.66
CA LEU A 144 0.34 34.15 -2.57
C LEU A 144 1.62 33.36 -2.30
N VAL A 145 2.74 34.04 -2.00
CA VAL A 145 4.01 33.37 -1.66
C VAL A 145 3.90 32.59 -0.36
N ASP A 146 3.28 33.15 0.68
CA ASP A 146 3.06 32.46 1.94
C ASP A 146 2.20 31.20 1.74
N GLN A 147 1.12 31.31 0.94
CA GLN A 147 0.32 30.15 0.60
C GLN A 147 1.11 29.08 -0.17
N ALA A 148 1.95 29.48 -1.15
CA ALA A 148 2.78 28.53 -1.89
C ALA A 148 3.76 27.79 -0.96
N ILE A 149 4.31 28.50 0.03
CA ILE A 149 5.20 27.90 1.03
C ILE A 149 4.43 26.87 1.85
N ASP A 150 3.20 27.17 2.25
CA ASP A 150 2.35 26.25 3.01
C ASP A 150 1.93 25.02 2.19
N ASP A 151 1.58 25.20 0.91
CA ASP A 151 1.26 24.12 -0.03
C ASP A 151 2.44 23.15 -0.15
N VAL A 152 3.65 23.69 -0.42
CA VAL A 152 4.88 22.90 -0.55
C VAL A 152 5.26 22.26 0.79
N SER A 153 5.11 22.97 1.91
CA SER A 153 5.43 22.44 3.24
C SER A 153 4.51 21.29 3.62
N THR A 154 3.22 21.40 3.30
CA THR A 154 2.22 20.33 3.49
C THR A 154 2.58 19.12 2.64
N MET A 155 2.92 19.32 1.36
CA MET A 155 3.35 18.24 0.47
C MET A 155 4.60 17.53 1.01
N ARG A 156 5.60 18.28 1.49
CA ARG A 156 6.79 17.73 2.14
C ARG A 156 6.46 16.97 3.42
N GLY A 157 5.51 17.47 4.22
CA GLY A 157 5.01 16.80 5.42
C GLY A 157 4.36 15.45 5.10
N ASN A 158 3.52 15.41 4.05
CA ASN A 158 2.87 14.20 3.57
C ASN A 158 3.89 13.17 3.07
N LEU A 159 4.88 13.61 2.29
CA LEU A 159 6.00 12.78 1.83
C LEU A 159 6.82 12.24 3.01
N GLY A 160 7.15 13.08 3.99
CA GLY A 160 7.89 12.68 5.19
C GLY A 160 7.12 11.68 6.05
N SER A 161 5.81 11.89 6.22
CA SER A 161 4.92 10.95 6.91
C SER A 161 4.87 9.60 6.19
N PHE A 162 4.76 9.60 4.86
CA PHE A 162 4.80 8.37 4.08
C PHE A 162 6.13 7.64 4.23
N GLN A 163 7.25 8.35 4.10
CA GLN A 163 8.58 7.77 4.27
C GLN A 163 8.73 7.12 5.65
N ARG A 164 8.40 7.83 6.73
CA ARG A 164 8.53 7.33 8.10
C ARG A 164 7.59 6.16 8.38
N ASN A 165 6.31 6.29 8.03
CA ASN A 165 5.29 5.31 8.41
C ASN A 165 5.23 4.11 7.47
N ALA A 166 5.67 4.25 6.22
CA ALA A 166 5.70 3.15 5.27
C ALA A 166 7.13 2.62 5.11
N LEU A 167 8.06 3.41 4.59
CA LEU A 167 9.38 2.90 4.20
C LEU A 167 10.25 2.54 5.41
N GLU A 168 10.36 3.43 6.40
CA GLU A 168 11.19 3.17 7.59
C GLU A 168 10.62 2.06 8.46
N ALA A 169 9.29 2.03 8.64
CA ALA A 169 8.62 0.94 9.37
C ALA A 169 8.88 -0.42 8.73
N ASN A 170 8.77 -0.54 7.40
CA ASN A 170 9.07 -1.79 6.71
C ASN A 170 10.56 -2.14 6.73
N LEU A 171 11.43 -1.15 6.55
CA LEU A 171 12.87 -1.36 6.67
C LEU A 171 13.24 -1.92 8.05
N HIS A 172 12.61 -1.43 9.11
CA HIS A 172 12.79 -1.96 10.46
C HIS A 172 12.33 -3.42 10.55
N SER A 173 11.12 -3.75 10.07
CA SER A 173 10.63 -5.13 10.04
C SER A 173 11.53 -6.07 9.24
N LEU A 174 12.01 -5.63 8.07
CA LEU A 174 12.94 -6.40 7.24
C LEU A 174 14.29 -6.63 7.94
N ARG A 175 14.79 -5.64 8.67
CA ARG A 175 16.04 -5.78 9.45
C ARG A 175 15.89 -6.81 10.56
N VAL A 176 14.79 -6.78 11.30
CA VAL A 176 14.49 -7.78 12.34
C VAL A 176 14.34 -9.17 11.72
N SER A 177 13.61 -9.28 10.60
CA SER A 177 13.48 -10.56 9.89
C SER A 177 14.84 -11.09 9.42
N LYS A 178 15.71 -10.23 8.90
CA LYS A 178 17.07 -10.60 8.49
C LYS A 178 17.89 -11.10 9.68
N GLU A 179 17.85 -10.40 10.80
CA GLU A 179 18.56 -10.81 12.02
C GLU A 179 18.09 -12.18 12.51
N ASN A 180 16.78 -12.42 12.56
CA ASN A 180 16.22 -13.71 12.94
C ASN A 180 16.60 -14.84 11.98
N LEU A 181 16.63 -14.56 10.66
CA LEU A 181 17.05 -15.54 9.66
C LEU A 181 18.53 -15.88 9.78
N THR A 182 19.40 -14.87 9.96
CA THR A 182 20.84 -15.09 10.16
C THR A 182 21.11 -15.84 11.46
N ALA A 183 20.39 -15.55 12.55
CA ALA A 183 20.49 -16.30 13.79
C ALA A 183 20.04 -17.77 13.61
N SER A 184 18.96 -17.98 12.86
CA SER A 184 18.48 -19.34 12.52
C SER A 184 19.48 -20.10 11.67
N GLU A 185 20.07 -19.45 10.66
CA GLU A 185 21.12 -20.01 9.81
C GLU A 185 22.35 -20.40 10.64
N SER A 186 22.79 -19.53 11.56
CA SER A 186 23.90 -19.83 12.49
C SER A 186 23.58 -21.04 13.37
N MET A 187 22.38 -21.13 13.94
CA MET A 187 21.98 -22.27 14.76
C MET A 187 21.97 -23.58 13.96
N LEU A 188 21.50 -23.54 12.71
CA LEU A 188 21.51 -24.71 11.82
C LEU A 188 22.96 -25.13 11.51
N ALA A 189 23.81 -24.19 11.10
CA ALA A 189 25.21 -24.45 10.80
C ALA A 189 25.97 -25.01 12.03
N ASP A 190 25.73 -24.45 13.22
CA ASP A 190 26.35 -24.93 14.46
C ASP A 190 25.85 -26.33 14.85
N THR A 191 24.57 -26.62 14.63
CA THR A 191 23.99 -27.95 14.89
C THR A 191 24.57 -29.00 13.94
N ASP A 192 24.67 -28.68 12.66
CA ASP A 192 25.26 -29.55 11.65
C ASP A 192 26.75 -29.78 11.93
N MET A 193 27.50 -28.73 12.27
CA MET A 193 28.89 -28.87 12.69
C MET A 193 29.04 -29.71 13.96
N ALA A 194 28.18 -29.54 14.97
CA ALA A 194 28.22 -30.35 16.18
C ALA A 194 27.96 -31.83 15.89
N GLN A 195 27.06 -32.15 14.95
CA GLN A 195 26.79 -33.52 14.52
C GLN A 195 27.98 -34.14 13.78
N GLU A 196 28.60 -33.40 12.87
CA GLU A 196 29.81 -33.85 12.16
C GLU A 196 31.00 -34.02 13.11
N MET A 197 31.21 -33.08 14.03
CA MET A 197 32.26 -33.16 15.05
C MET A 197 32.05 -34.35 15.99
N SER A 198 30.81 -34.63 16.39
CA SER A 198 30.49 -35.80 17.21
C SER A 198 30.78 -37.11 16.46
N SER A 199 30.46 -37.16 15.18
CA SER A 199 30.74 -38.31 14.30
C SER A 199 32.24 -38.49 14.08
N LEU A 200 32.97 -37.40 13.84
CA LEU A 200 34.42 -37.39 13.72
C LEU A 200 35.10 -37.89 15.00
N VAL A 201 34.71 -37.37 16.16
CA VAL A 201 35.24 -37.80 17.47
C VAL A 201 34.92 -39.27 17.74
N LYS A 202 33.68 -39.72 17.46
CA LYS A 202 33.31 -41.13 17.56
C LYS A 202 34.20 -42.01 16.69
N ASN A 203 34.43 -41.63 15.44
CA ASN A 203 35.30 -42.35 14.52
C ASN A 203 36.75 -42.37 15.01
N GLN A 204 37.26 -41.26 15.54
CA GLN A 204 38.60 -41.19 16.11
C GLN A 204 38.77 -42.08 17.35
N ILE A 205 37.76 -42.12 18.22
CA ILE A 205 37.72 -43.02 19.39
C ILE A 205 37.68 -44.47 18.93
N LEU A 206 36.88 -44.82 17.93
CA LEU A 206 36.81 -46.17 17.38
C LEU A 206 38.14 -46.60 16.76
N LEU A 207 38.82 -45.72 16.02
CA LEU A 207 40.14 -45.99 15.46
C LEU A 207 41.19 -46.21 16.56
N SER A 208 41.24 -45.33 17.55
CA SER A 208 42.17 -45.47 18.68
C SER A 208 41.86 -46.68 19.57
N SER A 209 40.58 -47.04 19.72
CA SER A 209 40.16 -48.23 20.47
C SER A 209 40.46 -49.49 19.68
N GLY A 210 40.27 -49.47 18.36
CA GLY A 210 40.62 -50.56 17.46
C GLY A 210 42.12 -50.86 17.47
N THR A 211 42.98 -49.84 17.43
CA THR A 211 44.44 -50.01 17.52
C THR A 211 44.87 -50.52 18.90
N ALA A 212 44.29 -50.01 19.99
CA ALA A 212 44.55 -50.51 21.34
C ALA A 212 44.05 -51.96 21.53
N MET A 213 42.87 -52.30 21.01
CA MET A 213 42.34 -53.67 21.03
C MET A 213 43.17 -54.62 20.18
N LEU A 214 43.65 -54.21 19.01
CA LEU A 214 44.59 -54.99 18.21
C LEU A 214 45.91 -55.21 18.94
N ALA A 215 46.45 -54.19 19.61
CA ALA A 215 47.66 -54.33 20.43
C ALA A 215 47.44 -55.32 21.59
N GLN A 216 46.31 -55.22 22.29
CA GLN A 216 45.95 -56.15 23.37
C GLN A 216 45.72 -57.58 22.85
N ALA A 217 44.99 -57.74 21.73
CA ALA A 217 44.72 -59.03 21.11
C ALA A 217 45.98 -59.69 20.55
N ASN A 218 47.02 -58.94 20.19
CA ASN A 218 48.32 -59.49 19.78
C ASN A 218 49.18 -59.93 20.99
N GLN A 219 48.99 -59.35 22.17
CA GLN A 219 49.71 -59.73 23.40
C GLN A 219 49.13 -61.01 24.06
N VAL A 220 47.83 -61.27 23.90
CA VAL A 220 47.18 -62.47 24.48
C VAL A 220 47.74 -63.79 23.90
N PRO A 221 47.93 -63.97 22.58
CA PRO A 221 48.55 -65.17 22.01
C PRO A 221 50.00 -65.37 22.45
N GLN A 222 50.77 -64.28 22.59
CA GLN A 222 52.17 -64.34 23.02
C GLN A 222 52.30 -64.78 24.48
N SER A 223 51.41 -64.31 25.35
CA SER A 223 51.35 -64.75 26.75
C SER A 223 50.91 -66.21 26.88
N VAL A 224 49.98 -66.68 26.03
CA VAL A 224 49.60 -68.11 25.98
C VAL A 224 50.75 -68.98 25.45
N LEU A 225 51.50 -68.54 24.43
CA LEU A 225 52.68 -69.24 23.94
C LEU A 225 53.80 -69.34 24.99
N GLN A 226 53.98 -68.32 25.83
CA GLN A 226 54.89 -68.41 26.97
C GLN A 226 54.44 -69.47 27.98
N LEU A 227 53.14 -69.57 28.27
CA LEU A 227 52.59 -70.61 29.16
C LEU A 227 52.67 -72.03 28.57
N LEU A 228 52.57 -72.17 27.25
CA LEU A 228 52.71 -73.48 26.57
C LEU A 228 54.19 -73.92 26.48
N ASN A 229 55.13 -72.99 26.31
CA ASN A 229 56.57 -73.31 26.30
C ASN A 229 57.20 -73.44 27.69
N SER A 230 56.58 -72.88 28.75
CA SER A 230 57.11 -72.97 30.12
C SER A 230 56.61 -74.19 30.90
N ASN A 231 55.72 -75.01 30.33
CA ASN A 231 55.12 -76.20 30.96
C ASN A 231 55.29 -77.49 30.13
N GLY A 232 56.22 -77.51 29.18
CA GLY A 232 56.72 -78.73 28.52
C GLY A 232 58.17 -78.96 28.89
#